data_AF-A0A7Y0HMP8-F1
#
_entry.id   AF-A0A7Y0HMP8-F1
#
_cell.length_a   1.000
_cell.length_b   1.000
_cell.length_c   1.000
_cell.angle_alpha   90.00
_cell.angle_beta   90.00
_cell.angle_gamma   90.00
#
_symmetry.space_group_name_H-M   'P 1'
#
loop_
_entity.id
_entity.type
_entity.pdbx_description
1 polymer ?
#
loop_
_entity_poly.entity_id
_entity_poly.type
_entity_poly.pdbx_seq_one_letter_code
_entity_poly.pdbx_strand_id
1 'polypeptide(L)'
;MKSKMNTKFLVTTALCISIAVVLRSFSIMITAGGVLTMRISFGAIFYVLPGLLFGPLYGAIAGGMVDILGTIVMPMGAYIPVFTLTNILAGFLPAVIWKKIRNIPIENLKKYYVIFFSLLTLVGVFNTIVILTMHNSYLGKMLMLMGKKAQYVGVGLILSGVIGFTLLIINNIINKHNNNNYSYVYNNFFKLVISVGISGVIVSTINTYFILMFTPALAAKGFMILWIPRIVETLIMTIINSYAISVLMYSYSAFEGRVPKKI
;
A
#
# COMPACT_ATOMS: atom_id res chain seq x y z
N MET A 1 28.00 16.76 -15.17
CA MET A 1 26.55 17.09 -15.17
C MET A 1 26.12 17.39 -13.73
N LYS A 2 25.97 18.67 -13.34
CA LYS A 2 25.49 19.03 -12.00
C LYS A 2 23.97 18.82 -11.95
N SER A 3 23.52 17.77 -11.27
CA SER A 3 22.12 17.66 -10.84
C SER A 3 21.78 18.90 -9.99
N LYS A 4 21.00 19.84 -10.53
CA LYS A 4 20.40 20.92 -9.74
C LYS A 4 19.33 20.29 -8.85
N MET A 5 19.73 19.65 -7.74
CA MET A 5 18.77 19.35 -6.69
C MET A 5 18.22 20.67 -6.18
N ASN A 6 16.93 20.89 -6.39
CA ASN A 6 16.24 22.07 -5.89
C ASN A 6 16.28 22.02 -4.36
N THR A 7 16.88 23.03 -3.74
CA THR A 7 17.01 23.15 -2.28
C THR A 7 15.65 23.02 -1.59
N LYS A 8 14.58 23.55 -2.21
CA LYS A 8 13.20 23.38 -1.74
C LYS A 8 12.78 21.91 -1.65
N PHE A 9 13.12 21.10 -2.67
CA PHE A 9 12.75 19.69 -2.70
C PHE A 9 13.51 18.92 -1.62
N LEU A 10 14.83 19.18 -1.50
CA LEU A 10 15.66 18.58 -0.46
C LEU A 10 15.11 18.88 0.95
N VAL A 11 14.85 20.15 1.26
CA VAL A 11 14.36 20.57 2.59
C VAL A 11 12.97 19.99 2.88
N THR A 12 12.07 19.98 1.89
CA THR A 12 10.74 19.40 2.06
C THR A 12 10.81 17.90 2.28
N THR A 13 11.67 17.18 1.55
CA THR A 13 11.91 15.75 1.76
C THR A 13 12.48 15.48 3.15
N ALA A 14 13.46 16.27 3.61
CA ALA A 14 14.03 16.13 4.95
C ALA A 14 12.99 16.34 6.05
N LEU A 15 12.12 17.34 5.90
CA LEU A 15 11.00 17.58 6.82
C LEU A 15 10.03 16.40 6.84
N CYS A 16 9.69 15.84 5.68
CA CYS A 16 8.84 14.66 5.58
C CYS A 16 9.49 13.43 6.24
N ILE A 17 10.79 13.21 6.06
CA ILE A 17 11.54 12.13 6.72
C ILE A 17 11.46 12.30 8.25
N SER A 18 11.69 13.52 8.76
CA SER A 18 11.61 13.81 10.18
C SER A 18 10.23 13.46 10.77
N ILE A 19 9.15 13.92 10.12
CA ILE A 19 7.78 13.61 10.55
C ILE A 19 7.51 12.10 10.48
N ALA A 20 7.96 11.42 9.42
CA ALA A 20 7.79 9.99 9.27
C ALA A 20 8.46 9.19 10.40
N VAL A 21 9.68 9.58 10.81
CA VAL A 21 10.41 8.97 11.93
C VAL A 21 9.67 9.18 13.25
N VAL A 22 9.16 10.39 13.50
CA VAL A 22 8.35 10.66 14.71
C VAL A 22 7.08 9.81 14.72
N LEU A 23 6.32 9.79 13.61
CA LEU A 23 5.08 9.02 13.52
C LEU A 23 5.28 7.51 13.60
N ARG A 24 6.44 7.01 13.17
CA ARG A 24 6.81 5.60 13.32
C ARG A 24 6.88 5.19 14.81
N SER A 25 7.18 6.13 15.70
CA SER A 25 7.25 5.86 17.15
C SER A 25 5.87 5.59 17.76
N PHE A 26 4.79 6.11 17.15
CA PHE A 26 3.40 5.88 17.56
C PHE A 26 2.75 4.66 16.89
N SER A 27 3.56 3.76 16.33
CA SER A 27 3.04 2.61 15.60
C SER A 27 2.41 1.54 16.52
N ILE A 28 1.31 0.95 16.06
CA ILE A 28 0.64 -0.15 16.75
C ILE A 28 1.27 -1.47 16.29
N MET A 29 1.75 -2.25 17.25
CA MET A 29 2.41 -3.53 16.99
C MET A 29 1.42 -4.68 17.16
N ILE A 30 1.33 -5.51 16.12
CA ILE A 30 0.52 -6.73 16.14
C ILE A 30 1.49 -7.91 16.17
N THR A 31 1.56 -8.54 17.35
CA THR A 31 2.34 -9.76 17.58
C THR A 31 1.46 -10.99 17.38
N ALA A 32 1.92 -11.95 16.57
CA ALA A 32 1.23 -13.23 16.40
C ALA A 32 2.16 -14.38 16.82
N GLY A 33 1.82 -15.04 17.93
CA GLY A 33 2.61 -16.15 18.48
C GLY A 33 3.97 -15.75 19.04
N GLY A 34 4.04 -14.63 19.77
CA GLY A 34 5.25 -14.18 20.47
C GLY A 34 6.28 -13.45 19.61
N VAL A 35 6.05 -13.33 18.30
CA VAL A 35 6.93 -12.58 17.38
C VAL A 35 6.18 -11.39 16.78
N LEU A 36 6.88 -10.25 16.65
CA LEU A 36 6.40 -9.07 15.94
C LEU A 36 6.16 -9.40 14.46
N THR A 37 4.90 -9.60 14.10
CA THR A 37 4.51 -10.01 12.74
C THR A 37 4.14 -8.84 11.85
N MET A 38 3.50 -7.82 12.41
CA MET A 38 3.01 -6.67 11.65
C MET A 38 3.08 -5.42 12.52
N ARG A 39 3.27 -4.28 11.85
CA ARG A 39 3.29 -2.96 12.48
C ARG A 39 2.46 -2.03 11.62
N ILE A 40 1.44 -1.44 12.22
CA ILE A 40 0.62 -0.41 11.58
C ILE A 40 1.20 0.95 11.94
N SER A 41 1.60 1.74 10.94
CA SER A 41 2.16 3.07 11.15
C SER A 41 1.68 4.07 10.11
N PHE A 42 1.55 5.33 10.53
CA PHE A 42 1.19 6.45 9.65
C PHE A 42 2.40 7.11 8.97
N GLY A 43 3.62 6.62 9.25
CA GLY A 43 4.85 7.15 8.65
C GLY A 43 4.90 7.03 7.12
N ALA A 44 4.18 6.05 6.56
CA ALA A 44 4.05 5.84 5.11
C ALA A 44 3.56 7.06 4.34
N ILE A 45 2.66 7.84 4.93
CA ILE A 45 2.15 9.08 4.34
C ILE A 45 3.31 10.01 3.96
N PHE A 46 4.27 10.16 4.87
CA PHE A 46 5.31 11.17 4.77
C PHE A 46 6.53 10.70 3.99
N TYR A 47 6.89 9.40 3.97
CA TYR A 47 7.97 8.98 3.07
C TYR A 47 7.52 8.75 1.62
N VAL A 48 6.21 8.53 1.38
CA VAL A 48 5.66 8.42 0.01
C VAL A 48 5.42 9.80 -0.63
N LEU A 49 4.97 10.78 0.15
CA LEU A 49 4.60 12.12 -0.35
C LEU A 49 5.71 12.82 -1.17
N PRO A 50 6.99 12.87 -0.74
CA PRO A 50 8.09 13.44 -1.54
C PRO A 50 8.25 12.75 -2.90
N GLY A 51 8.03 11.43 -2.96
CA GLY A 51 8.05 10.67 -4.20
C GLY A 51 6.97 11.12 -5.17
N LEU A 52 5.77 11.36 -4.67
CA LEU A 52 4.63 11.82 -5.46
C LEU A 52 4.78 13.26 -5.95
N LEU A 53 5.38 14.13 -5.14
CA LEU A 53 5.58 15.55 -5.44
C LEU A 53 6.79 15.82 -6.34
N PHE A 54 7.94 15.21 -6.02
CA PHE A 54 9.23 15.55 -6.63
C PHE A 54 9.81 14.44 -7.52
N GLY A 55 9.20 13.25 -7.49
CA GLY A 55 9.53 12.11 -8.34
C GLY A 55 10.09 10.92 -7.57
N PRO A 56 10.14 9.73 -8.21
CA PRO A 56 10.37 8.46 -7.53
C PRO A 56 11.65 8.37 -6.70
N LEU A 57 12.71 9.05 -7.13
CA LEU A 57 13.99 9.06 -6.41
C LEU A 57 13.87 9.67 -5.01
N TYR A 58 13.07 10.73 -4.83
CA TYR A 58 12.85 11.35 -3.52
C TYR A 58 12.07 10.44 -2.58
N GLY A 59 11.11 9.65 -3.12
CA GLY A 59 10.40 8.63 -2.35
C GLY A 59 11.30 7.47 -1.95
N ALA A 60 12.17 7.01 -2.86
CA ALA A 60 13.18 5.99 -2.59
C ALA A 60 14.10 6.40 -1.43
N ILE A 61 14.68 7.61 -1.52
CA ILE A 61 15.56 8.15 -0.48
C ILE A 61 14.81 8.32 0.84
N ALA A 62 13.60 8.88 0.81
CA ALA A 62 12.82 9.06 2.03
C ALA A 62 12.48 7.73 2.71
N GLY A 63 12.04 6.72 1.95
CA GLY A 63 11.74 5.40 2.49
C GLY A 63 12.96 4.74 3.13
N GLY A 64 14.11 4.76 2.45
CA GLY A 64 15.36 4.22 3.00
C GLY A 64 15.85 4.95 4.26
N MET A 65 15.80 6.28 4.24
CA MET A 65 16.21 7.10 5.40
C MET A 65 15.30 6.90 6.60
N VAL A 66 13.99 6.80 6.41
CA VAL A 66 13.05 6.54 7.52
C VAL A 66 13.30 5.18 8.15
N ASP A 67 13.71 4.18 7.37
CA ASP A 67 14.05 2.87 7.92
C ASP A 67 15.33 2.91 8.76
N ILE A 68 16.41 3.48 8.20
CA ILE A 68 17.71 3.59 8.88
C ILE A 68 17.61 4.48 10.13
N LEU A 69 17.04 5.68 10.00
CA LEU A 69 16.88 6.58 11.15
C LEU A 69 15.90 6.00 12.17
N GLY A 70 14.84 5.35 11.69
CA GLY A 70 13.86 4.70 12.55
C GLY A 70 14.46 3.56 13.38
N THR A 71 15.44 2.82 12.85
CA THR A 71 16.13 1.76 13.61
C THR A 71 17.15 2.32 14.59
N ILE A 72 17.77 3.47 14.29
CA ILE A 72 18.69 4.17 15.21
C ILE A 72 17.92 4.79 16.38
N VAL A 73 16.82 5.49 16.10
CA VAL A 73 16.03 6.22 17.11
C VAL A 73 15.24 5.25 18.00
N MET A 74 14.65 4.20 17.41
CA MET A 74 13.82 3.25 18.14
C MET A 74 14.09 1.83 17.63
N PRO A 75 15.21 1.22 18.06
CA PRO A 75 15.59 -0.12 17.63
C PRO A 75 14.54 -1.14 18.08
N MET A 76 14.06 -1.95 17.13
CA MET A 76 13.10 -3.02 17.38
C MET A 76 13.64 -4.34 16.86
N GLY A 77 14.65 -4.86 17.55
CA GLY A 77 15.39 -6.05 17.15
C GLY A 77 16.56 -5.73 16.22
N ALA A 78 17.17 -6.79 15.70
CA ALA A 78 18.34 -6.68 14.84
C ALA A 78 17.98 -5.99 13.50
N TYR A 79 18.83 -5.06 13.09
CA TYR A 79 18.71 -4.42 11.78
C TYR A 79 19.05 -5.41 10.66
N ILE A 80 18.09 -5.64 9.76
CA ILE A 80 18.27 -6.48 8.58
C ILE A 80 18.19 -5.57 7.35
N PRO A 81 19.32 -5.32 6.65
CA PRO A 81 19.38 -4.35 5.54
C PRO A 81 18.40 -4.60 4.39
N VAL A 82 17.94 -5.85 4.23
CA VAL A 82 16.97 -6.22 3.20
C VAL A 82 15.62 -5.51 3.41
N PHE A 83 15.22 -5.21 4.65
CA PHE A 83 14.00 -4.45 4.91
C PHE A 83 14.11 -2.98 4.51
N THR A 84 15.31 -2.40 4.54
CA THR A 84 15.57 -1.06 4.01
C THR A 84 15.35 -1.02 2.50
N LEU A 85 15.76 -2.06 1.76
CA LEU A 85 15.46 -2.19 0.34
C LEU A 85 13.95 -2.24 0.09
N THR A 86 13.20 -2.97 0.92
CA THR A 86 11.72 -2.97 0.79
C THR A 86 11.11 -1.62 1.12
N ASN A 87 11.66 -0.85 2.05
CA ASN A 87 11.19 0.52 2.36
C ASN A 87 11.56 1.54 1.29
N ILE A 88 12.73 1.39 0.65
CA ILE A 88 13.10 2.14 -0.56
C ILE A 88 12.06 1.88 -1.66
N LEU A 89 11.72 0.61 -1.91
CA LEU A 89 10.68 0.23 -2.87
C LEU A 89 9.30 0.80 -2.48
N ALA A 90 8.97 0.81 -1.19
CA ALA A 90 7.71 1.35 -0.68
C ALA A 90 7.54 2.85 -0.95
N GLY A 91 8.62 3.63 -0.94
CA GLY A 91 8.59 5.04 -1.33
C GLY A 91 8.68 5.27 -2.84
N PHE A 92 9.37 4.38 -3.56
CA PHE A 92 9.61 4.50 -5.01
C PHE A 92 8.40 4.11 -5.87
N LEU A 93 7.85 2.92 -5.63
CA LEU A 93 6.81 2.32 -6.47
C LEU A 93 5.52 3.15 -6.57
N PRO A 94 4.97 3.72 -5.48
CA PRO A 94 3.77 4.54 -5.59
C PRO A 94 4.00 5.73 -6.53
N ALA A 95 5.16 6.38 -6.42
CA ALA A 95 5.54 7.52 -7.26
C ALA A 95 5.66 7.16 -8.74
N VAL A 96 6.21 5.99 -9.07
CA VAL A 96 6.28 5.50 -10.46
C VAL A 96 4.89 5.27 -11.03
N ILE A 97 4.04 4.57 -10.28
CA ILE A 97 2.68 4.26 -10.71
C ILE A 97 1.87 5.56 -10.87
N TRP A 98 1.96 6.45 -9.88
CA TRP A 98 1.33 7.77 -9.89
C TRP A 98 1.69 8.57 -11.14
N LYS A 99 2.97 8.65 -11.50
CA LYS A 99 3.43 9.38 -12.68
C LYS A 99 2.78 8.87 -13.97
N LYS A 100 2.48 7.58 -14.07
CA LYS A 100 1.80 6.97 -15.23
C LYS A 100 0.28 7.23 -15.22
N ILE A 101 -0.37 7.14 -14.06
CA ILE A 101 -1.84 7.18 -13.97
C ILE A 101 -2.43 8.58 -13.72
N ARG A 102 -1.63 9.56 -13.28
CA ARG A 102 -2.13 10.88 -12.87
C ARG A 102 -2.90 11.62 -13.97
N ASN A 103 -2.52 11.40 -15.23
CA ASN A 103 -3.12 12.03 -16.40
C ASN A 103 -4.29 11.23 -17.01
N ILE A 104 -4.57 10.02 -16.51
CA ILE A 104 -5.66 9.18 -17.02
C ILE A 104 -6.99 9.70 -16.43
N PRO A 105 -8.07 9.77 -17.24
CA PRO A 105 -9.41 10.10 -16.74
C PRO A 105 -9.86 9.10 -15.66
N ILE A 106 -10.52 9.62 -14.62
CA ILE A 106 -10.89 8.83 -13.45
C ILE A 106 -11.95 7.77 -13.79
N GLU A 107 -12.80 8.04 -14.77
CA GLU A 107 -13.86 7.15 -15.25
C GLU A 107 -13.26 5.85 -15.80
N ASN A 108 -12.20 5.96 -16.61
CA ASN A 108 -11.53 4.81 -17.18
C ASN A 108 -10.86 3.97 -16.09
N LEU A 109 -10.18 4.63 -15.13
CA LEU A 109 -9.56 3.94 -14.01
C LEU A 109 -10.58 3.20 -13.16
N LYS A 110 -11.74 3.81 -12.87
CA LYS A 110 -12.83 3.14 -12.14
C LYS A 110 -13.34 1.93 -12.89
N LYS A 111 -13.52 2.02 -14.21
CA LYS A 111 -13.96 0.89 -15.03
C LYS A 111 -12.99 -0.30 -14.95
N TYR A 112 -11.69 -0.06 -15.15
CA TYR A 112 -10.68 -1.11 -15.02
C TYR A 112 -10.61 -1.70 -13.62
N TYR A 113 -10.74 -0.85 -12.59
CA TYR A 113 -10.76 -1.28 -11.19
C TYR A 113 -11.93 -2.22 -10.89
N VAL A 114 -13.15 -1.87 -11.31
CA VAL A 114 -14.35 -2.70 -11.12
C VAL A 114 -14.19 -4.05 -11.83
N ILE A 115 -13.70 -4.03 -13.08
CA ILE A 115 -13.48 -5.26 -13.85
C ILE A 115 -12.45 -6.16 -13.17
N PHE A 116 -11.35 -5.59 -12.68
CA PHE A 116 -10.31 -6.35 -11.99
C PHE A 116 -10.85 -7.01 -10.72
N PHE A 117 -11.52 -6.25 -9.86
CA PHE A 117 -12.04 -6.80 -8.59
C PHE A 117 -13.22 -7.74 -8.79
N SER A 118 -14.07 -7.55 -9.80
CA SER A 118 -15.15 -8.49 -10.12
C SER A 118 -14.59 -9.83 -10.60
N LEU A 119 -13.61 -9.82 -11.51
CA LEU A 119 -12.90 -11.03 -11.94
C LEU A 119 -12.23 -11.74 -10.76
N LEU A 120 -11.57 -10.96 -9.89
CA LEU A 120 -10.89 -11.50 -8.72
C LEU A 120 -11.86 -12.18 -7.74
N THR A 121 -13.01 -11.57 -7.46
CA THR A 121 -14.07 -12.21 -6.66
C THR A 121 -14.62 -13.47 -7.32
N LEU A 122 -14.85 -13.44 -8.64
CA LEU A 122 -15.42 -14.56 -9.38
C LEU A 122 -14.47 -15.77 -9.35
N VAL A 123 -13.17 -15.54 -9.60
CA VAL A 123 -12.13 -16.57 -9.48
C VAL A 123 -12.05 -17.12 -8.07
N GLY A 124 -12.13 -16.25 -7.05
CA GLY A 124 -12.16 -16.67 -5.64
C GLY A 124 -13.34 -17.59 -5.33
N VAL A 125 -14.56 -17.19 -5.72
CA VAL A 125 -15.78 -17.98 -5.54
C VAL A 125 -15.69 -19.30 -6.30
N PHE A 126 -15.28 -19.28 -7.57
CA PHE A 126 -15.10 -20.49 -8.38
C PHE A 126 -14.15 -21.47 -7.71
N ASN A 127 -13.00 -21.00 -7.22
CA ASN A 127 -12.03 -21.83 -6.51
C ASN A 127 -12.65 -22.46 -5.23
N THR A 128 -13.38 -21.68 -4.43
CA THR A 128 -14.04 -22.21 -3.23
C THR A 128 -15.12 -23.25 -3.56
N ILE A 129 -15.91 -23.04 -4.63
CA ILE A 129 -16.95 -23.98 -5.05
C ILE A 129 -16.31 -25.28 -5.53
N VAL A 130 -15.31 -25.23 -6.40
CA VAL A 130 -14.63 -26.42 -6.93
C VAL A 130 -14.03 -27.26 -5.81
N ILE A 131 -13.43 -26.62 -4.80
CA ILE A 131 -12.94 -27.32 -3.63
C ILE A 131 -14.08 -27.96 -2.86
N LEU A 132 -15.20 -27.26 -2.60
CA LEU A 132 -16.30 -27.77 -1.78
C LEU A 132 -17.15 -28.88 -2.46
N THR A 133 -17.43 -28.76 -3.76
CA THR A 133 -18.37 -29.66 -4.47
C THR A 133 -17.68 -30.73 -5.31
N MET A 134 -16.46 -30.50 -5.79
CA MET A 134 -15.81 -31.36 -6.79
C MET A 134 -14.45 -31.90 -6.34
N HIS A 135 -14.34 -32.30 -5.07
CA HIS A 135 -13.11 -32.83 -4.45
C HIS A 135 -12.44 -33.96 -5.28
N ASN A 136 -13.22 -34.80 -5.96
CA ASN A 136 -12.71 -35.94 -6.74
C ASN A 136 -12.44 -35.66 -8.24
N SER A 137 -12.77 -34.46 -8.73
CA SER A 137 -12.52 -34.08 -10.13
C SER A 137 -11.04 -33.78 -10.40
N TYR A 138 -10.61 -33.85 -11.66
CA TYR A 138 -9.23 -33.52 -12.07
C TYR A 138 -8.81 -32.10 -11.63
N LEU A 139 -9.72 -31.12 -11.74
CA LEU A 139 -9.50 -29.75 -11.28
C LEU A 139 -9.43 -29.63 -9.75
N GLY A 140 -10.26 -30.37 -9.03
CA GLY A 140 -10.21 -30.44 -7.56
C GLY A 140 -8.89 -31.04 -7.08
N LYS A 141 -8.39 -32.09 -7.75
CA LYS A 141 -7.08 -32.69 -7.47
C LYS A 141 -5.93 -31.74 -7.80
N MET A 142 -5.99 -30.99 -8.91
CA MET A 142 -4.98 -29.97 -9.22
C MET A 142 -4.96 -28.82 -8.19
N LEU A 143 -6.12 -28.38 -7.71
CA LEU A 143 -6.18 -27.34 -6.67
C LEU A 143 -5.70 -27.87 -5.31
N MET A 144 -5.96 -29.14 -5.00
CA MET A 144 -5.45 -29.79 -3.79
C MET A 144 -3.95 -30.13 -3.83
N LEU A 145 -3.30 -30.14 -5.00
CA LEU A 145 -1.83 -30.21 -5.09
C LEU A 145 -1.15 -29.00 -4.41
N MET A 146 -1.87 -27.88 -4.25
CA MET A 146 -1.42 -26.74 -3.44
C MET A 146 -1.50 -27.00 -1.91
N GLY A 147 -1.90 -28.22 -1.51
CA GLY A 147 -1.97 -28.72 -0.14
C GLY A 147 -3.29 -28.41 0.58
N LYS A 148 -3.43 -28.88 1.84
CA LYS A 148 -4.59 -28.59 2.73
C LYS A 148 -4.90 -27.09 2.89
N LYS A 149 -3.95 -26.21 2.54
CA LYS A 149 -4.07 -24.75 2.62
C LYS A 149 -4.68 -24.10 1.37
N ALA A 150 -5.02 -24.86 0.32
CA ALA A 150 -5.64 -24.34 -0.90
C ALA A 150 -6.96 -23.58 -0.65
N GLN A 151 -7.70 -24.00 0.38
CA GLN A 151 -8.96 -23.37 0.82
C GLN A 151 -8.77 -21.88 1.19
N TYR A 152 -7.63 -21.54 1.78
CA TYR A 152 -7.32 -20.16 2.19
C TYR A 152 -7.06 -19.24 0.99
N VAL A 153 -6.69 -19.79 -0.16
CA VAL A 153 -6.46 -19.01 -1.39
C VAL A 153 -7.79 -18.47 -1.92
N GLY A 154 -8.81 -19.33 -2.04
CA GLY A 154 -10.14 -18.92 -2.47
C GLY A 154 -10.76 -17.87 -1.54
N VAL A 155 -10.70 -18.12 -0.22
CA VAL A 155 -11.18 -17.18 0.80
C VAL A 155 -10.41 -15.85 0.75
N GLY A 156 -9.09 -15.89 0.59
CA GLY A 156 -8.24 -14.69 0.48
C GLY A 156 -8.59 -13.83 -0.74
N LEU A 157 -8.83 -14.46 -1.89
CA LEU A 157 -9.26 -13.76 -3.11
C LEU A 157 -10.62 -13.09 -2.90
N ILE A 158 -11.60 -13.80 -2.34
CA ILE A 158 -12.92 -13.22 -2.04
C ILE A 158 -12.78 -12.02 -1.09
N LEU A 159 -12.03 -12.16 0.00
CA LEU A 159 -11.80 -11.08 0.97
C LEU A 159 -11.16 -9.85 0.31
N SER A 160 -10.13 -10.04 -0.50
CA SER A 160 -9.48 -8.93 -1.21
C SER A 160 -10.44 -8.24 -2.20
N GLY A 161 -11.32 -9.02 -2.82
CA GLY A 161 -12.41 -8.55 -3.67
C GLY A 161 -13.44 -7.69 -2.92
N VAL A 162 -13.93 -8.19 -1.79
CA VAL A 162 -14.85 -7.47 -0.89
C VAL A 162 -14.21 -6.16 -0.45
N ILE A 163 -12.94 -6.20 -0.01
CA ILE A 163 -12.22 -4.97 0.36
C ILE A 163 -12.15 -4.02 -0.84
N GLY A 164 -11.79 -4.49 -2.04
CA GLY A 164 -11.82 -3.69 -3.26
C GLY A 164 -13.15 -2.98 -3.53
N PHE A 165 -14.27 -3.67 -3.38
CA PHE A 165 -15.59 -3.03 -3.54
C PHE A 165 -15.90 -2.03 -2.42
N THR A 166 -15.53 -2.33 -1.17
CA THR A 166 -15.70 -1.36 -0.05
C THR A 166 -14.92 -0.07 -0.32
N LEU A 167 -13.72 -0.16 -0.90
CA LEU A 167 -12.93 1.01 -1.31
C LEU A 167 -13.67 1.88 -2.32
N LEU A 168 -14.32 1.25 -3.31
CA LEU A 168 -15.09 1.95 -4.32
C LEU A 168 -16.35 2.61 -3.73
N ILE A 169 -17.02 1.95 -2.78
CA ILE A 169 -18.17 2.51 -2.05
C ILE A 169 -17.73 3.75 -1.27
N ILE A 170 -16.63 3.67 -0.52
CA ILE A 170 -16.07 4.82 0.21
C ILE A 170 -15.79 5.97 -0.75
N ASN A 171 -15.15 5.69 -1.89
CA ASN A 171 -14.89 6.71 -2.91
C ASN A 171 -16.19 7.37 -3.43
N ASN A 172 -17.26 6.61 -3.63
CA ASN A 172 -18.55 7.13 -4.08
C ASN A 172 -19.26 7.95 -3.00
N ILE A 173 -19.14 7.56 -1.72
CA ILE A 173 -19.67 8.35 -0.59
C ILE A 173 -18.97 9.70 -0.51
N ILE A 174 -17.63 9.71 -0.62
CA ILE A 174 -16.84 10.94 -0.68
C ILE A 174 -17.27 11.82 -1.87
N ASN A 175 -17.58 11.21 -3.02
CA ASN A 175 -18.06 11.93 -4.22
C ASN A 175 -19.43 12.57 -4.02
N LYS A 176 -20.37 11.88 -3.37
CA LYS A 176 -21.75 12.35 -3.20
C LYS A 176 -21.87 13.54 -2.25
N HIS A 177 -20.94 13.67 -1.30
CA HIS A 177 -21.01 14.69 -0.24
C HIS A 177 -20.21 15.97 -0.54
N ASN A 178 -19.31 15.95 -1.54
CA ASN A 178 -18.45 17.08 -1.82
C ASN A 178 -19.01 17.97 -2.95
N ASN A 179 -19.43 19.20 -2.59
CA ASN A 179 -19.62 20.29 -3.54
C ASN A 179 -18.33 20.54 -4.36
N ASN A 180 -18.46 21.15 -5.54
CA ASN A 180 -17.42 21.44 -6.55
C ASN A 180 -16.04 21.93 -6.03
N ASN A 181 -15.95 22.41 -4.79
CA ASN A 181 -14.74 22.92 -4.14
C ASN A 181 -13.67 21.84 -3.83
N TYR A 182 -14.02 20.56 -3.68
CA TYR A 182 -13.06 19.48 -3.35
C TYR A 182 -12.64 18.60 -4.53
N SER A 183 -12.88 19.07 -5.77
CA SER A 183 -12.61 18.31 -7.00
C SER A 183 -11.16 17.81 -7.09
N TYR A 184 -10.18 18.59 -6.61
CA TYR A 184 -8.77 18.19 -6.63
C TYR A 184 -8.47 16.98 -5.76
N VAL A 185 -8.93 17.00 -4.49
CA VAL A 185 -8.72 15.91 -3.53
C VAL A 185 -9.39 14.64 -4.03
N TYR A 186 -10.60 14.76 -4.56
CA TYR A 186 -11.37 13.66 -5.10
C TYR A 186 -10.71 13.02 -6.34
N ASN A 187 -10.32 13.82 -7.32
CA ASN A 187 -9.72 13.32 -8.57
C ASN A 187 -8.39 12.61 -8.32
N ASN A 188 -7.64 13.04 -7.30
CA ASN A 188 -6.37 12.44 -6.92
C ASN A 188 -6.53 11.26 -5.97
N PHE A 189 -7.54 11.23 -5.10
CA PHE A 189 -7.74 10.18 -4.11
C PHE A 189 -7.80 8.78 -4.75
N PHE A 190 -8.70 8.57 -5.72
CA PHE A 190 -8.85 7.26 -6.35
C PHE A 190 -7.57 6.80 -7.07
N LYS A 191 -6.87 7.74 -7.72
CA LYS A 191 -5.59 7.49 -8.37
C LYS A 191 -4.51 7.12 -7.34
N LEU A 192 -4.50 7.77 -6.19
CA LEU A 192 -3.61 7.44 -5.08
C LEU A 192 -3.95 6.08 -4.46
N VAL A 193 -5.22 5.69 -4.38
CA VAL A 193 -5.61 4.35 -3.92
C VAL A 193 -5.02 3.28 -4.83
N ILE A 194 -5.05 3.48 -6.15
CA ILE A 194 -4.43 2.56 -7.11
C ILE A 194 -2.91 2.54 -6.96
N SER A 195 -2.28 3.72 -6.92
CA SER A 195 -0.82 3.85 -6.84
C SER A 195 -0.24 3.27 -5.54
N VAL A 196 -0.78 3.68 -4.39
CA VAL A 196 -0.34 3.21 -3.07
C VAL A 196 -0.76 1.76 -2.86
N GLY A 197 -1.95 1.35 -3.32
CA GLY A 197 -2.47 -0.01 -3.15
C GLY A 197 -1.67 -1.06 -3.91
N ILE A 198 -1.43 -0.86 -5.22
CA ILE A 198 -0.62 -1.79 -6.02
C ILE A 198 0.78 -1.90 -5.43
N SER A 199 1.40 -0.76 -5.10
CA SER A 199 2.71 -0.74 -4.47
C SER A 199 2.70 -1.48 -3.13
N GLY A 200 1.70 -1.22 -2.30
CA GLY A 200 1.56 -1.82 -0.98
C GLY A 200 1.49 -3.34 -1.06
N VAL A 201 0.66 -3.89 -1.96
CA VAL A 201 0.52 -5.34 -2.16
C VAL A 201 1.84 -5.98 -2.61
N ILE A 202 2.57 -5.35 -3.54
CA ILE A 202 3.86 -5.85 -4.01
C ILE A 202 4.88 -5.85 -2.86
N VAL A 203 5.01 -4.72 -2.16
CA VAL A 203 5.99 -4.55 -1.08
C VAL A 203 5.68 -5.46 0.10
N SER A 204 4.42 -5.59 0.51
CA SER A 204 4.02 -6.45 1.63
C SER A 204 4.24 -7.92 1.29
N THR A 205 4.06 -8.33 0.03
CA THR A 205 4.36 -9.68 -0.45
C THR A 205 5.87 -9.97 -0.38
N ILE A 206 6.70 -9.08 -0.92
CA ILE A 206 8.17 -9.22 -0.88
C ILE A 206 8.67 -9.21 0.58
N ASN A 207 8.18 -8.29 1.39
CA ASN A 207 8.53 -8.18 2.80
C ASN A 207 8.14 -9.44 3.56
N THR A 208 6.97 -10.04 3.28
CA THR A 208 6.55 -11.32 3.90
C THR A 208 7.48 -12.45 3.52
N TYR A 209 7.90 -12.53 2.27
CA TYR A 209 8.88 -13.53 1.85
C TYR A 209 10.21 -13.39 2.61
N PHE A 210 10.71 -12.17 2.77
CA PHE A 210 11.92 -11.93 3.55
C PHE A 210 11.76 -12.26 5.03
N ILE A 211 10.63 -11.91 5.68
CA ILE A 211 10.39 -12.30 7.07
C ILE A 211 10.48 -13.81 7.25
N LEU A 212 9.94 -14.60 6.31
CA LEU A 212 10.01 -16.06 6.40
C LEU A 212 11.43 -16.59 6.23
N MET A 213 12.22 -15.96 5.36
CA MET A 213 13.61 -16.34 5.13
C MET A 213 14.50 -16.05 6.36
N PHE A 214 14.27 -14.94 7.04
CA PHE A 214 15.10 -14.50 8.17
C PHE A 214 14.57 -14.94 9.54
N THR A 215 13.34 -15.46 9.64
CA THR A 215 12.75 -15.86 10.92
C THR A 215 12.17 -17.28 10.88
N PRO A 216 12.96 -18.31 11.21
CA PRO A 216 12.56 -19.73 11.12
C PRO A 216 11.29 -20.07 11.93
N ALA A 217 11.09 -19.44 13.09
CA ALA A 217 9.90 -19.65 13.93
C ALA A 217 8.58 -19.27 13.21
N LEU A 218 8.64 -18.29 12.30
CA LEU A 218 7.50 -17.85 11.49
C LEU A 218 7.35 -18.68 10.21
N ALA A 219 8.44 -19.18 9.64
CA ALA A 219 8.43 -20.09 8.49
C ALA A 219 7.60 -21.35 8.75
N ALA A 220 7.64 -21.90 9.96
CA ALA A 220 6.86 -23.08 10.35
C ALA A 220 5.34 -22.87 10.24
N LYS A 221 4.84 -21.63 10.43
CA LYS A 221 3.40 -21.32 10.29
C LYS A 221 2.95 -21.27 8.82
N GLY A 222 3.89 -21.02 7.91
CA GLY A 222 3.68 -21.01 6.48
C GLY A 222 3.16 -19.67 5.93
N PHE A 223 3.48 -19.41 4.66
CA PHE A 223 3.32 -18.11 4.01
C PHE A 223 1.92 -17.51 4.12
N MET A 224 0.88 -18.28 3.77
CA MET A 224 -0.50 -17.76 3.69
C MET A 224 -1.03 -17.24 5.03
N ILE A 225 -0.61 -17.85 6.15
CA ILE A 225 -1.07 -17.43 7.49
C ILE A 225 -0.58 -16.01 7.83
N LEU A 226 0.62 -15.65 7.37
CA LEU A 226 1.20 -14.33 7.60
C LEU A 226 0.82 -13.34 6.50
N TRP A 227 0.71 -13.81 5.27
CA TRP A 227 0.44 -12.96 4.12
C TRP A 227 -1.00 -12.41 4.12
N ILE A 228 -2.00 -13.23 4.45
CA ILE A 228 -3.41 -12.80 4.41
C ILE A 228 -3.67 -11.59 5.34
N PRO A 229 -3.32 -11.63 6.64
CA PRO A 229 -3.51 -10.48 7.53
C PRO A 229 -2.75 -9.24 7.05
N ARG A 230 -1.55 -9.40 6.48
CA ARG A 230 -0.75 -8.29 5.95
C ARG A 230 -1.37 -7.64 4.73
N ILE A 231 -1.94 -8.43 3.82
CA ILE A 231 -2.67 -7.87 2.67
C ILE A 231 -3.89 -7.10 3.14
N VAL A 232 -4.66 -7.64 4.08
CA VAL A 232 -5.83 -6.94 4.65
C VAL A 232 -5.40 -5.62 5.30
N GLU A 233 -4.38 -5.64 6.14
CA GLU A 233 -3.81 -4.43 6.77
C GLU A 233 -3.32 -3.42 5.74
N THR A 234 -2.59 -3.88 4.72
CA THR A 234 -2.10 -3.03 3.62
C THR A 234 -3.24 -2.36 2.86
N LEU A 235 -4.32 -3.08 2.57
CA LEU A 235 -5.48 -2.54 1.85
C LEU A 235 -6.23 -1.50 2.70
N ILE A 236 -6.39 -1.75 4.00
CA ILE A 236 -6.99 -0.78 4.94
C ILE A 236 -6.13 0.48 5.01
N MET A 237 -4.81 0.33 5.22
CA MET A 237 -3.89 1.45 5.32
C MET A 237 -3.76 2.23 4.01
N THR A 238 -3.97 1.58 2.87
CA THR A 238 -4.01 2.26 1.57
C THR A 238 -5.11 3.33 1.55
N ILE A 239 -6.29 3.09 2.12
CA ILE A 239 -7.36 4.09 2.20
C ILE A 239 -6.88 5.33 2.93
N ILE A 240 -6.39 5.10 4.14
CA ILE A 240 -6.03 6.16 5.08
C ILE A 240 -4.86 6.96 4.51
N ASN A 241 -3.84 6.26 4.01
CA ASN A 241 -2.66 6.88 3.41
C ASN A 241 -3.04 7.69 2.16
N SER A 242 -3.83 7.12 1.24
CA SER A 242 -4.21 7.82 0.00
C SER A 242 -5.08 9.04 0.27
N TYR A 243 -5.95 9.01 1.29
CA TYR A 243 -6.75 10.17 1.70
C TYR A 243 -5.88 11.26 2.35
N ALA A 244 -5.02 10.88 3.30
CA ALA A 244 -4.12 11.84 3.94
C ALA A 244 -3.18 12.49 2.92
N ILE A 245 -2.61 11.69 2.01
CA ILE A 245 -1.75 12.17 0.94
C ILE A 245 -2.50 13.10 -0.01
N SER A 246 -3.76 12.81 -0.39
CA SER A 246 -4.51 13.68 -1.31
C SER A 246 -4.78 15.06 -0.69
N VAL A 247 -5.06 15.12 0.62
CA VAL A 247 -5.19 16.36 1.38
C VAL A 247 -3.86 17.12 1.45
N LEU A 248 -2.75 16.43 1.75
CA LEU A 248 -1.41 17.05 1.81
C LEU A 248 -0.92 17.54 0.44
N MET A 249 -1.25 16.83 -0.65
CA MET A 249 -0.96 17.29 -2.01
C MET A 249 -1.79 18.53 -2.35
N TYR A 250 -3.05 18.58 -1.93
CA TYR A 250 -3.89 19.77 -2.10
C TYR A 250 -3.31 20.97 -1.33
N SER A 251 -2.95 20.81 -0.06
CA SER A 251 -2.36 21.91 0.71
C SER A 251 -1.06 22.41 0.07
N TYR A 252 -0.16 21.49 -0.32
CA TYR A 252 1.09 21.84 -0.98
C TYR A 252 0.86 22.62 -2.29
N SER A 253 -0.08 22.17 -3.12
CA SER A 253 -0.40 22.83 -4.39
C SER A 253 -1.10 24.19 -4.21
N ALA A 254 -1.91 24.35 -3.16
CA ALA A 254 -2.50 25.62 -2.77
C ALA A 254 -1.41 26.63 -2.30
N PHE A 255 -0.42 26.16 -1.53
CA PHE A 255 0.73 26.98 -1.13
C PHE A 255 1.60 27.41 -2.31
N GLU A 256 1.75 26.56 -3.34
CA GLU A 256 2.50 26.92 -4.57
C GLU A 256 1.71 27.79 -5.55
N GLY A 257 0.44 28.12 -5.27
CA GLY A 257 -0.41 28.87 -6.20
C GLY A 257 -0.78 28.11 -7.48
N ARG A 258 -0.62 26.78 -7.48
CA ARG A 258 -0.94 25.90 -8.63
C ARG A 258 -2.40 25.47 -8.67
N VAL A 259 -3.16 25.80 -7.64
CA VAL A 259 -4.62 25.70 -7.57
C VAL A 259 -5.13 27.14 -7.48
N PRO A 260 -6.17 27.55 -8.22
CA PRO A 260 -6.73 28.89 -8.06
C PRO A 260 -7.12 29.07 -6.58
N LYS A 261 -6.45 30.01 -5.90
CA LYS A 261 -6.93 30.51 -4.60
C LYS A 261 -8.30 31.12 -4.88
N LYS A 262 -9.37 30.47 -4.43
CA LYS A 262 -10.63 31.19 -4.27
C LYS A 262 -10.54 31.94 -2.95
N ILE A 263 -10.47 33.26 -3.08
CA ILE A 263 -10.97 34.24 -2.11
C ILE A 263 -12.44 33.89 -1.83
#